data_AF-A0AB73G852-F1
#
_entry.id   AF-A0AB73G852-F1
#
_cell.length_a   1.000
_cell.length_b   1.000
_cell.length_c   1.000
_cell.angle_alpha   90.00
_cell.angle_beta   90.00
_cell.angle_gamma   90.00
#
_symmetry.space_group_name_H-M   'P 1'
#
loop_
_entity.id
_entity.type
_entity.pdbx_description
1 polymer ?
#
loop_
_entity_poly.entity_id
_entity_poly.type
_entity_poly.pdbx_seq_one_letter_code
_entity_poly.pdbx_strand_id
1 'polypeptide(L)' 'MPVGLMADYNLSKRTDVYLQAAYQHIAGDKTNSILDQAFIPGTDAPSSTANQVAVRVALRHKF' A
#
# COMPACT_ATOMS: atom_id res chain seq x y z
N MET A 1 -2.70 -5.48 12.13
CA MET A 1 -1.60 -4.50 11.90
C MET A 1 -1.26 -4.53 10.43
N PRO A 2 -1.05 -3.38 9.76
CA PRO A 2 -0.63 -3.35 8.36
C PRO A 2 0.84 -3.75 8.20
N VAL A 3 1.17 -4.46 7.13
CA VAL A 3 2.54 -4.85 6.78
C VAL A 3 2.85 -4.28 5.40
N GLY A 4 4.00 -3.64 5.25
CA GLY A 4 4.45 -3.06 3.99
C GLY A 4 5.88 -3.45 3.67
N LEU A 5 6.15 -3.60 2.38
CA LEU A 5 7.49 -3.83 1.83
C LEU A 5 7.77 -2.79 0.75
N MET A 6 9.02 -2.36 0.68
CA MET A 6 9.50 -1.45 -0.34
C MET A 6 10.84 -1.95 -0.87
N ALA A 7 11.01 -1.90 -2.18
CA ALA A 7 12.22 -2.24 -2.88
C ALA A 7 12.57 -1.13 -3.86
N ASP A 8 13.83 -0.68 -3.84
CA ASP A 8 14.35 0.37 -4.69
C ASP A 8 15.45 -0.19 -5.60
N TYR A 9 15.43 0.21 -6.87
CA TYR A 9 16.44 -0.11 -7.86
C TYR A 9 17.01 1.16 -8.48
N ASN A 10 18.30 1.38 -8.31
CA ASN A 10 18.99 2.54 -8.89
C ASN A 10 19.36 2.23 -10.35
N LEU A 11 18.67 2.86 -11.31
CA LEU A 11 19.02 2.78 -12.73
C LEU A 11 20.27 3.61 -13.03
N SER A 12 20.46 4.73 -12.32
CA SER A 12 21.62 5.61 -12.42
C SER A 12 21.77 6.45 -11.15
N LYS A 13 22.84 7.25 -11.03
CA LYS A 13 23.03 8.20 -9.91
C LYS A 13 21.87 9.18 -9.73
N ARG A 14 21.11 9.43 -10.81
CA ARG A 14 20.00 10.38 -10.89
C ARG A 14 18.63 9.73 -11.06
N THR A 15 18.57 8.44 -11.37
CA THR A 15 17.29 7.78 -11.66
C THR A 15 17.18 6.53 -10.81
N ASP A 16 16.13 6.46 -10.01
CA ASP A 16 15.77 5.28 -9.25
C ASP A 16 14.31 4.90 -9.54
N VAL A 17 14.03 3.61 -9.59
CA VAL A 17 12.69 3.05 -9.68
C VAL A 17 12.41 2.33 -8.38
N TYR A 18 11.22 2.53 -7.83
CA TYR A 18 10.82 1.88 -6.60
C TYR A 18 9.47 1.21 -6.71
N LEU A 19 9.38 0.07 -6.05
CA LEU A 19 8.19 -0.73 -5.88
C LEU A 19 7.84 -0.72 -4.39
N GLN A 20 6.60 -0.37 -4.08
CA GLN A 20 6.06 -0.43 -2.73
C GLN A 20 4.80 -1.29 -2.74
N ALA A 21 4.72 -2.25 -1.82
CA ALA A 21 3.54 -3.06 -1.58
C ALA A 21 3.08 -2.89 -0.14
N ALA A 22 1.78 -2.75 0.07
CA ALA A 22 1.18 -2.68 1.39
C ALA A 22 0.02 -3.67 1.47
N TYR A 23 -0.05 -4.37 2.59
CA TYR A 23 -1.10 -5.29 2.93
C TYR A 23 -1.68 -4.93 4.29
N GLN A 24 -3.00 -4.84 4.35
CA GLN A 24 -3.72 -4.61 5.59
C GLN A 24 -4.77 -5.68 5.76
N HIS A 25 -4.68 -6.36 6.90
CA HIS A 25 -5.71 -7.25 7.42
C HIS A 25 -6.31 -6.63 8.68
N ILE A 26 -7.62 -6.44 8.70
CA ILE A 26 -8.36 -6.05 9.89
C ILE A 26 -9.05 -7.30 10.46
N ALA A 27 -8.66 -7.68 11.67
CA ALA A 27 -9.26 -8.79 12.43
C ALA A 27 -10.48 -8.33 13.24
N GLY A 28 -11.31 -7.48 12.64
CA GLY A 28 -12.49 -6.90 13.27
C GLY A 28 -13.70 -7.82 13.11
N ASP A 29 -14.44 -8.02 14.20
CA ASP A 29 -15.76 -8.63 14.15
C ASP A 29 -16.69 -7.76 13.31
N LYS A 30 -17.50 -8.39 12.44
CA LYS A 30 -18.49 -7.78 11.53
C LYS A 30 -19.45 -6.85 12.27
N THR A 31 -19.00 -5.65 12.59
CA THR A 31 -19.74 -4.62 13.31
C THR A 31 -20.39 -3.63 12.36
N ASN A 32 -20.25 -3.85 11.04
CA ASN A 32 -20.78 -3.00 9.96
C ASN A 32 -20.35 -1.53 10.08
N SER A 33 -19.18 -1.29 10.70
CA SER A 33 -18.62 0.04 10.89
C SER A 33 -17.47 0.30 9.90
N ILE A 34 -17.19 1.58 9.62
CA ILE A 34 -16.05 2.00 8.77
C ILE A 34 -14.69 1.54 9.34
N LEU A 35 -14.62 1.30 10.65
CA LEU A 35 -13.43 0.77 11.32
C LEU A 35 -13.15 -0.70 11.01
N ASP A 36 -14.10 -1.38 10.36
CA ASP A 36 -14.04 -2.81 10.02
C ASP A 36 -13.49 -3.06 8.60
N GLN A 37 -13.19 -1.98 7.87
CA GLN A 37 -12.71 -2.02 6.49
C GLN A 37 -11.23 -1.68 6.43
N ALA A 38 -10.44 -2.56 5.81
CA ALA A 38 -9.04 -2.28 5.53
C ALA A 38 -8.96 -1.05 4.61
N PHE A 39 -8.18 -0.04 5.02
CA PHE A 39 -7.94 1.20 4.28
C PHE A 39 -6.45 1.55 4.27
N ILE A 40 -5.80 1.34 3.12
CA ILE A 40 -4.42 1.72 2.85
C ILE A 40 -4.42 3.16 2.31
N PRO A 41 -3.78 4.13 3.00
CA PRO A 41 -3.72 5.50 2.51
C PRO A 41 -3.12 5.59 1.10
N GLY A 42 -3.86 6.24 0.19
CA GLY A 42 -3.47 6.35 -1.22
C GLY A 42 -4.18 5.38 -2.18
N THR A 43 -5.19 4.64 -1.72
CA THR A 43 -6.17 3.91 -2.54
C THR A 43 -7.51 4.64 -2.60
N ASP A 44 -8.29 4.46 -3.68
CA ASP A 44 -9.55 5.20 -3.91
C ASP A 44 -10.65 4.93 -2.88
N ALA A 45 -10.72 3.71 -2.34
CA ALA A 45 -11.73 3.34 -1.35
C ALA A 45 -11.24 2.21 -0.43
N PRO A 46 -11.82 2.06 0.76
CA PRO A 46 -11.59 0.88 1.61
C PRO A 46 -12.04 -0.39 0.90
N SER A 47 -11.39 -1.52 1.22
CA SER A 47 -11.82 -2.81 0.70
C SER A 47 -13.18 -3.19 1.26
N SER A 48 -14.05 -3.78 0.43
CA SER A 48 -15.32 -4.37 0.87
C SER A 48 -15.13 -5.66 1.69
N THR A 49 -13.89 -6.05 1.94
CA THR A 49 -13.50 -7.21 2.75
C THR A 49 -12.43 -6.81 3.77
N ALA A 50 -12.20 -7.67 4.76
CA ALA A 50 -11.19 -7.49 5.80
C ALA A 50 -9.73 -7.39 5.29
N ASN A 51 -9.50 -7.65 3.99
CA ASN A 51 -8.19 -7.66 3.35
C ASN A 51 -8.10 -6.54 2.31
N GLN A 52 -7.05 -5.73 2.40
CA GLN A 52 -6.69 -4.80 1.32
C GLN A 52 -5.23 -4.97 0.95
N VAL A 53 -4.97 -5.01 -0.36
CA VAL A 53 -3.63 -5.04 -0.95
C VAL A 53 -3.50 -3.82 -1.84
N ALA A 54 -2.40 -3.08 -1.71
CA ALA A 54 -2.05 -1.97 -2.58
C ALA A 54 -0.62 -2.15 -3.10
N VAL A 55 -0.41 -1.86 -4.37
CA VAL A 55 0.91 -1.89 -5.01
C VAL A 55 1.14 -0.55 -5.72
N ARG A 56 2.35 0.00 -5.56
CA ARG A 56 2.79 1.23 -6.19
C ARG A 56 4.12 0.99 -6.91
N VAL A 57 4.16 1.34 -8.18
CA VAL A 57 5.38 1.42 -8.98
C VAL A 57 5.61 2.88 -9.31
N ALA A 58 6.82 3.39 -9.06
CA ALA A 58 7.13 4.77 -9.36
C ALA A 58 8.60 4.94 -9.75
N LEU A 59 8.85 5.96 -10.57
CA LEU A 59 10.17 6.36 -11.02
C LEU A 59 10.49 7.74 -10.45
N ARG A 60 11.63 7.86 -9.80
CA ARG A 60 12.16 9.12 -9.29
C ARG A 60 13.38 9.51 -10.13
N HIS A 61 13.33 10.70 -10.71
CA HIS A 61 14.43 11.30 -11.45
C HIS A 61 14.86 12.58 -10.76
N LYS A 62 16.15 12.67 -10.40
CA LYS A 62 16.80 13.84 -9.81
C LYS A 62 17.49 14.63 -10.92
N PHE A 63 16.97 15.81 -11.19
CA PHE A 63 17.57 16.77 -12.13
C PHE A 63 18.85 17.37 -11.55
#